data_AF-A0A7W1HM76-F1
#
_entry.id   AF-A0A7W1HM76-F1
#
_cell.length_a   1.000
_cell.length_b   1.000
_cell.length_c   1.000
_cell.angle_alpha   90.00
_cell.angle_beta   90.00
_cell.angle_gamma   90.00
#
_symmetry.space_group_name_H-M   'P 1'
#
loop_
_entity.id
_entity.type
_entity.pdbx_description
1 polymer ?
#
loop_
_entity_poly.entity_id
_entity_poly.type
_entity_poly.pdbx_seq_one_letter_code
_entity_poly.pdbx_strand_id
1 'polypeptide(L)'
;TNPPLIFHVNWFRKNAEGKFLWPGFGDNMRVLKWIVDRCEGTGGAGGSAIGAVPRPEDLDLKGLEGFSDENLSELLSVKPDEWAKELAGQEEFFQTLAPYVPEELLAEQKKVAQRLGR
;
A
#
# COMPACT_ATOMS: atom_id res chain seq x y z
N THR A 1 -17.86 17.40 9.02
CA THR A 1 -16.46 17.63 8.61
C THR A 1 -16.20 16.86 7.32
N ASN A 2 -15.29 17.32 6.46
CA ASN A 2 -14.90 16.62 5.23
C ASN A 2 -13.38 16.33 5.30
N PRO A 3 -12.95 15.30 6.06
CA PRO A 3 -11.53 15.00 6.20
C PRO A 3 -10.94 14.51 4.87
N PRO A 4 -9.66 14.79 4.59
CA PRO A 4 -9.01 14.31 3.38
C PRO A 4 -8.87 12.78 3.40
N LEU A 5 -8.86 12.18 2.21
CA LEU A 5 -8.48 10.78 2.06
C LEU A 5 -6.99 10.61 2.40
N ILE A 6 -6.64 9.48 3.03
CA ILE A 6 -5.27 9.13 3.42
C ILE A 6 -4.76 8.02 2.51
N PHE A 7 -3.55 8.20 1.98
CA PHE A 7 -2.89 7.22 1.11
C PHE A 7 -1.52 6.87 1.68
N HIS A 8 -1.15 5.60 1.55
CA HIS A 8 0.19 5.12 1.86
C HIS A 8 0.87 4.71 0.56
N VAL A 9 2.06 5.25 0.30
CA VAL A 9 2.83 5.00 -0.93
C VAL A 9 4.19 4.42 -0.60
N ASN A 10 4.66 3.48 -1.41
CA ASN A 10 6.01 2.93 -1.31
C ASN A 10 6.68 2.91 -2.70
N TRP A 11 7.54 3.91 -2.94
CA TRP A 11 8.30 4.02 -4.19
C TRP A 11 9.52 3.10 -4.25
N PHE A 12 9.85 2.43 -3.14
CA PHE A 12 11.14 1.78 -2.93
C PHE A 12 11.05 0.27 -2.82
N ARG A 13 9.89 -0.32 -3.18
CA ARG A 13 9.73 -1.77 -3.17
C ARG A 13 10.74 -2.40 -4.14
N LYS A 14 11.43 -3.43 -3.65
CA LYS A 14 12.41 -4.20 -4.41
C LYS A 14 11.93 -5.63 -4.64
N ASN A 15 12.37 -6.22 -5.74
CA ASN A 15 12.19 -7.64 -6.02
C ASN A 15 13.24 -8.50 -5.29
N ALA A 16 13.19 -9.82 -5.50
CA ALA A 16 14.12 -10.78 -4.88
C ALA A 16 15.59 -10.54 -5.25
N GLU A 17 15.87 -9.97 -6.43
CA GLU A 17 17.23 -9.61 -6.88
C GLU A 17 17.69 -8.23 -6.36
N GLY A 18 16.88 -7.56 -5.53
CA GLY A 18 17.20 -6.25 -4.96
C GLY A 18 17.05 -5.07 -5.92
N LYS A 19 16.41 -5.28 -7.09
CA LYS A 19 16.09 -4.22 -8.05
C LYS A 19 14.78 -3.55 -7.66
N PHE A 20 14.69 -2.23 -7.86
CA PHE A 20 13.46 -1.49 -7.66
C PHE A 20 12.39 -1.94 -8.65
N LEU A 21 11.19 -2.24 -8.15
CA LEU A 21 10.05 -2.63 -8.97
C LEU A 21 9.43 -1.40 -9.67
N TRP A 22 9.45 -0.25 -9.01
CA TRP A 22 8.94 1.00 -9.55
C TRP A 22 10.10 1.93 -9.96
N PRO A 23 10.08 2.52 -11.17
CA PRO A 23 11.18 3.38 -11.64
C PRO A 23 11.31 4.69 -10.84
N GLY A 24 10.22 5.18 -10.25
CA GLY A 24 10.26 6.36 -9.38
C GLY A 24 10.37 7.68 -10.13
N PHE A 25 10.94 8.70 -9.45
CA PHE A 25 11.16 10.04 -10.02
C PHE A 25 9.89 10.64 -10.65
N GLY A 26 9.96 11.02 -11.93
CA GLY A 26 8.83 11.60 -12.67
C GLY A 26 7.67 10.63 -12.86
N ASP A 27 7.93 9.31 -12.90
CA ASP A 27 6.87 8.31 -13.07
C ASP A 27 5.95 8.23 -11.85
N ASN A 28 6.36 8.74 -10.69
CA ASN A 28 5.47 8.87 -9.52
C ASN A 28 4.21 9.69 -9.83
N MET A 29 4.24 10.57 -10.82
CA MET A 29 3.06 11.31 -11.29
C MET A 29 1.92 10.39 -11.72
N ARG A 30 2.20 9.16 -12.16
CA ARG A 30 1.19 8.15 -12.54
C ARG A 30 0.36 7.72 -11.33
N VAL A 31 1.01 7.51 -10.19
CA VAL A 31 0.33 7.16 -8.93
C VAL A 31 -0.33 8.38 -8.30
N LEU A 32 0.28 9.56 -8.39
CA LEU A 32 -0.37 10.81 -7.94
C LEU A 32 -1.63 11.13 -8.74
N LYS A 33 -1.62 10.89 -10.06
CA LYS A 33 -2.81 10.97 -10.89
C LYS A 33 -3.90 10.03 -10.38
N TRP A 34 -3.56 8.77 -10.11
CA TRP A 34 -4.53 7.82 -9.54
C TRP A 34 -5.09 8.30 -8.19
N ILE A 35 -4.27 8.87 -7.31
CA ILE A 35 -4.73 9.47 -6.05
C ILE A 35 -5.74 10.60 -6.29
N VAL A 36 -5.49 11.48 -7.28
CA VAL A 36 -6.44 12.54 -7.66
C VAL A 36 -7.75 11.93 -8.16
N ASP A 37 -7.67 10.96 -9.07
CA ASP A 37 -8.86 10.28 -9.61
C ASP A 37 -9.66 9.59 -8.47
N ARG A 38 -8.98 9.03 -7.45
CA ARG A 38 -9.63 8.45 -6.26
C ARG A 38 -10.35 9.49 -5.41
N CYS A 39 -9.76 10.68 -5.24
CA CYS A 39 -10.41 11.80 -4.54
C CYS A 39 -11.62 12.33 -5.30
N GLU A 40 -11.60 12.29 -6.64
CA GLU A 40 -12.71 12.73 -7.50
C GLU A 40 -13.78 11.65 -7.72
N GLY A 41 -13.56 10.42 -7.22
CA GLY A 41 -14.50 9.30 -7.37
C GLY A 41 -14.47 8.64 -8.76
N THR A 42 -13.48 8.97 -9.60
CA THR A 42 -13.28 8.41 -10.94
C THR A 42 -12.24 7.29 -10.97
N GLY A 43 -11.39 7.19 -9.92
CA GLY A 43 -10.35 6.18 -9.79
C GLY A 43 -10.85 4.85 -9.24
N GLY A 44 -10.61 3.76 -9.96
CA GLY A 44 -10.87 2.41 -9.47
C GLY A 44 -9.84 1.92 -8.46
N ALA A 45 -10.18 0.85 -7.73
CA ALA A 45 -9.26 0.15 -6.84
C ALA A 45 -9.79 -1.26 -6.53
N GLY A 46 -8.88 -2.20 -6.30
CA GLY A 46 -9.17 -3.52 -5.76
C GLY A 46 -9.06 -3.56 -4.23
N GLY A 47 -9.90 -4.36 -3.59
CA GLY A 47 -9.81 -4.60 -2.15
C GLY A 47 -8.62 -5.49 -1.78
N SER A 48 -7.92 -5.16 -0.72
CA SER A 48 -6.87 -5.98 -0.11
C SER A 48 -7.01 -5.99 1.42
N ALA A 49 -6.23 -6.86 2.09
CA ALA A 49 -6.22 -6.92 3.55
C ALA A 49 -5.75 -5.63 4.23
N ILE A 50 -5.08 -4.74 3.48
CA ILE A 50 -4.49 -3.49 3.98
C ILE A 50 -5.21 -2.24 3.45
N GLY A 51 -6.38 -2.43 2.84
CA GLY A 51 -7.18 -1.35 2.24
C GLY A 51 -7.27 -1.46 0.72
N ALA A 52 -7.55 -0.35 0.07
CA ALA A 52 -7.72 -0.29 -1.38
C ALA A 52 -6.37 -0.09 -2.09
N VAL A 53 -6.08 -0.92 -3.09
CA VAL A 53 -4.89 -0.83 -3.95
C VAL A 53 -5.32 -0.63 -5.40
N PRO A 54 -4.56 0.09 -6.25
CA PRO A 54 -4.91 0.20 -7.66
C PRO A 54 -4.96 -1.18 -8.32
N ARG A 55 -5.86 -1.37 -9.27
CA ARG A 55 -5.79 -2.51 -10.21
C ARG A 55 -4.86 -2.14 -11.37
N PRO A 56 -4.38 -3.11 -12.16
CA PRO A 56 -3.53 -2.82 -13.30
C PRO A 56 -4.10 -1.77 -14.25
N GLU A 57 -5.41 -1.82 -14.50
CA GLU A 57 -6.12 -0.87 -15.36
C GLU A 57 -6.31 0.53 -14.77
N ASP A 58 -6.08 0.70 -13.45
CA ASP A 58 -6.28 1.98 -12.76
C ASP A 58 -5.03 2.88 -12.82
N LEU A 59 -3.89 2.37 -13.30
CA LEU A 59 -2.65 3.13 -13.47
C LEU A 59 -2.38 3.39 -14.95
N ASP A 60 -2.03 4.63 -15.28
CA ASP A 60 -1.52 4.95 -16.61
C ASP A 60 -0.07 4.45 -16.74
N LEU A 61 0.10 3.29 -17.34
CA LEU A 61 1.40 2.67 -17.62
C LEU A 61 1.88 2.92 -19.07
N LYS A 62 1.16 3.74 -19.85
CA LYS A 62 1.53 4.01 -21.24
C LYS A 62 2.89 4.69 -21.29
N GLY A 63 3.77 4.16 -22.15
CA GLY A 63 5.13 4.70 -22.34
C GLY A 63 6.09 4.41 -21.19
N LEU A 64 5.73 3.53 -20.24
CA LEU A 64 6.63 3.07 -19.20
C LEU A 64 7.49 1.90 -19.75
N GLU A 65 8.65 2.23 -20.30
CA GLU A 65 9.54 1.25 -20.93
C GLU A 65 10.10 0.24 -19.91
N GLY A 66 10.15 -1.04 -20.27
CA GLY A 66 10.73 -2.09 -19.44
C GLY A 66 9.93 -2.47 -18.19
N PHE A 67 8.69 -1.98 -18.05
CA PHE A 67 7.80 -2.34 -16.96
C PHE A 67 6.81 -3.43 -17.41
N SER A 68 6.92 -4.62 -16.82
CA SER A 68 6.09 -5.78 -17.17
C SER A 68 4.91 -5.97 -16.22
N ASP A 69 3.92 -6.75 -16.65
CA ASP A 69 2.76 -7.12 -15.83
C ASP A 69 3.17 -7.92 -14.57
N GLU A 70 4.25 -8.70 -14.66
CA GLU A 70 4.82 -9.42 -13.52
C GLU A 70 5.37 -8.45 -12.47
N ASN A 71 6.10 -7.41 -12.90
CA ASN A 71 6.59 -6.37 -11.99
C ASN A 71 5.43 -5.66 -11.30
N LEU A 72 4.35 -5.37 -12.03
CA LEU A 72 3.16 -4.73 -11.48
C LEU A 72 2.44 -5.63 -10.46
N SER A 73 2.26 -6.91 -10.80
CA SER A 73 1.65 -7.90 -9.92
C SER A 73 2.45 -8.05 -8.63
N GLU A 74 3.79 -8.15 -8.73
CA GLU A 74 4.65 -8.19 -7.56
C GLU A 74 4.60 -6.88 -6.76
N LEU A 75 4.64 -5.73 -7.44
CA LEU A 75 4.61 -4.40 -6.83
C LEU A 75 3.35 -4.17 -5.99
N LEU A 76 2.20 -4.69 -6.44
CA LEU A 76 0.90 -4.52 -5.78
C LEU A 76 0.54 -5.69 -4.85
N SER A 77 1.38 -6.74 -4.78
CA SER A 77 1.10 -7.91 -3.97
C SER A 77 1.11 -7.61 -2.46
N VAL A 78 0.13 -8.14 -1.74
CA VAL A 78 0.05 -8.08 -0.27
C VAL A 78 0.30 -9.49 0.26
N LYS A 79 1.52 -9.75 0.72
CA LYS A 79 1.96 -11.09 1.13
C LYS A 79 1.74 -11.29 2.64
N PRO A 80 0.91 -12.26 3.08
CA PRO A 80 0.60 -12.46 4.49
C PRO A 80 1.79 -12.77 5.41
N ASP A 81 2.84 -13.40 4.90
CA ASP A 81 4.05 -13.69 5.69
C ASP A 81 4.93 -12.45 5.90
N GLU A 82 5.02 -11.56 4.91
CA GLU A 82 5.72 -10.27 5.05
C GLU A 82 4.98 -9.37 6.04
N TRP A 83 3.65 -9.32 5.93
CA TRP A 83 2.82 -8.51 6.83
C TRP A 83 2.75 -9.06 8.26
N ALA A 84 2.93 -10.36 8.48
CA ALA A 84 3.01 -10.90 9.85
C ALA A 84 4.21 -10.30 10.62
N LYS A 85 5.34 -10.08 9.94
CA LYS A 85 6.52 -9.43 10.54
C LYS A 85 6.25 -7.95 10.83
N GLU A 86 5.58 -7.27 9.91
CA GLU A 86 5.18 -5.88 10.09
C GLU A 86 4.21 -5.70 11.27
N LEU A 87 3.21 -6.57 11.42
CA LEU A 87 2.28 -6.55 12.54
C LEU A 87 2.98 -6.74 13.89
N ALA A 88 3.94 -7.66 13.96
CA ALA A 88 4.76 -7.85 15.16
C ALA A 88 5.59 -6.60 15.48
N GLY A 89 6.22 -5.99 14.47
CA GLY A 89 6.98 -4.75 14.65
C GLY A 89 6.12 -3.57 15.11
N GLN A 90 4.89 -3.47 14.60
CA GLN A 90 3.91 -2.48 15.06
C GLN A 90 3.50 -2.71 16.53
N GLU A 91 3.33 -3.97 16.94
CA GLU A 91 3.03 -4.30 18.34
C GLU A 91 4.17 -3.92 19.27
N GLU A 92 5.42 -4.26 18.92
CA GLU A 92 6.61 -3.83 19.65
C GLU A 92 6.68 -2.30 19.74
N PHE A 93 6.42 -1.60 18.63
CA PHE A 93 6.43 -0.13 18.61
C PHE A 93 5.35 0.46 19.50
N PHE A 94 4.11 -0.06 19.44
CA PHE A 94 3.01 0.41 20.27
C PHE A 94 3.28 0.20 21.78
N GLN A 95 3.97 -0.88 22.15
CA GLN A 95 4.39 -1.09 23.54
C GLN A 95 5.33 0.02 24.03
N THR A 96 6.22 0.56 23.18
CA THR A 96 7.11 1.67 23.56
C THR A 96 6.36 2.98 23.85
N LEU A 97 5.14 3.12 23.33
CA LEU A 97 4.28 4.29 23.48
C LEU A 97 3.23 4.13 24.58
N ALA A 98 3.17 2.97 25.23
CA ALA A 98 2.18 2.72 26.27
C ALA A 98 2.34 3.70 27.47
N PRO A 99 1.23 4.15 28.09
CA PRO A 99 -0.17 3.80 27.81
C PRO A 99 -0.88 4.73 26.81
N TYR A 100 -0.14 5.53 26.03
CA TYR A 100 -0.71 6.65 25.26
C TYR A 100 -1.22 6.28 23.86
N VAL A 101 -1.15 5.01 23.47
CA VAL A 101 -1.64 4.57 22.15
C VAL A 101 -3.18 4.60 22.15
N PRO A 102 -3.82 5.32 21.21
CA PRO A 102 -5.27 5.30 21.06
C PRO A 102 -5.80 3.88 20.80
N GLU A 103 -6.92 3.53 21.43
CA GLU A 103 -7.55 2.20 21.27
C GLU A 103 -7.93 1.93 19.81
N GLU A 104 -8.26 2.97 19.05
CA GLU A 104 -8.59 2.88 17.63
C GLU A 104 -7.43 2.34 16.79
N LEU A 105 -6.18 2.71 17.10
CA LEU A 105 -5.01 2.19 16.38
C LEU A 105 -4.80 0.70 16.65
N LEU A 106 -4.98 0.29 17.92
CA LEU A 106 -4.92 -1.13 18.30
C LEU A 106 -6.04 -1.94 17.63
N ALA A 107 -7.23 -1.36 17.52
CA ALA A 107 -8.37 -1.99 16.84
C ALA A 107 -8.11 -2.13 15.33
N GLU A 108 -7.56 -1.11 14.65
CA GLU A 108 -7.22 -1.20 13.24
C GLU A 108 -6.13 -2.23 12.94
N GLN A 109 -5.09 -2.31 13.78
CA GLN A 109 -4.05 -3.34 13.66
C GLN A 109 -4.66 -4.76 13.74
N LYS A 110 -5.56 -5.00 14.71
CA LYS A 110 -6.26 -6.28 14.85
C LYS A 110 -7.14 -6.61 13.64
N LYS A 111 -7.83 -5.63 13.05
CA LYS A 111 -8.62 -5.83 11.83
C LYS A 111 -7.74 -6.21 10.63
N VAL A 112 -6.56 -5.60 10.50
CA VAL A 112 -5.58 -5.98 9.46
C VAL A 112 -5.11 -7.41 9.66
N ALA A 113 -4.76 -7.81 10.89
CA ALA A 113 -4.37 -9.18 11.22
C ALA A 113 -5.45 -10.21 10.83
N GLN A 114 -6.70 -9.96 11.20
CA GLN A 114 -7.83 -10.82 10.85
C GLN A 114 -8.01 -10.96 9.33
N ARG A 115 -7.92 -9.85 8.57
CA ARG A 115 -8.02 -9.89 7.10
C ARG A 115 -6.88 -10.67 6.45
N LEU A 116 -5.73 -10.77 7.12
CA LEU A 116 -4.57 -11.55 6.68
C LEU A 116 -4.61 -13.01 7.17
N GLY A 117 -5.61 -13.40 7.97
CA GLY A 117 -5.69 -14.73 8.58
C GLY A 117 -4.64 -14.97 9.67
N ARG A 118 -4.30 -13.91 10.43
CA ARG A 118 -3.34 -13.92 11.53
C ARG A 118 -4.02 -13.67 12.86
#